data_AF-A0A1F8U3F8-F1
#
_entry.id   AF-A0A1F8U3F8-F1
#
_cell.length_a   1.000
_cell.length_b   1.000
_cell.length_c   1.000
_cell.angle_alpha   90.00
_cell.angle_beta   90.00
_cell.angle_gamma   90.00
#
_symmetry.space_group_name_H-M   'P 1'
#
loop_
_entity.id
_entity.type
_entity.pdbx_description
1 polymer ?
#
loop_
_entity_poly.entity_id
_entity_poly.type
_entity_poly.pdbx_seq_one_letter_code
_entity_poly.pdbx_strand_id
1 'polypeptide(L)' 'MMGYGYGTMGLFGIIPIILVGLIIYAVVKLAQGNNGNNNTRNGRNDALDILSQRFASGEITEEEYKQKKKVLRD' A
#
# COMPACT_ATOMS: atom_id res chain seq x y z
N MET A 1 1.25 -22.91 -40.95
CA MET A 1 0.15 -22.18 -41.60
C MET A 1 -0.90 -21.86 -40.54
N MET A 2 -1.19 -20.56 -40.38
CA MET A 2 -2.35 -19.87 -39.79
C MET A 2 -3.19 -20.49 -38.66
N GLY A 3 -3.41 -19.69 -37.61
CA GLY A 3 -4.50 -19.91 -36.65
C GLY A 3 -4.52 -18.91 -35.50
N TYR A 4 -4.60 -17.61 -35.80
CA TYR A 4 -4.76 -16.53 -34.83
C TYR A 4 -6.00 -16.76 -33.94
N GLY A 5 -5.79 -17.10 -32.67
CA GLY A 5 -6.80 -17.08 -31.60
C GLY A 5 -6.78 -15.76 -30.80
N TYR A 6 -6.62 -14.62 -31.48
CA TYR A 6 -6.39 -13.29 -30.87
C TYR A 6 -7.67 -12.44 -30.73
N GLY A 7 -8.87 -13.04 -30.77
CA GLY A 7 -10.13 -12.29 -30.78
C GLY A 7 -10.95 -12.32 -29.48
N THR A 8 -10.95 -13.44 -28.77
CA THR A 8 -11.88 -13.70 -27.65
C THR A 8 -11.18 -13.95 -26.32
N MET A 9 -9.85 -14.11 -26.33
CA MET A 9 -8.99 -14.29 -25.15
C MET A 9 -8.10 -13.06 -24.87
N GLY A 10 -8.42 -11.90 -25.46
CA GLY A 10 -7.73 -10.63 -25.21
C GLY A 10 -8.46 -9.74 -24.20
N LEU A 11 -9.79 -9.68 -24.29
CA LEU A 11 -10.61 -8.83 -23.42
C LEU A 11 -10.81 -9.43 -22.02
N PHE A 12 -10.94 -10.76 -21.89
CA PHE A 12 -11.06 -11.44 -20.59
C PHE A 12 -9.76 -11.45 -19.77
N GLY A 13 -8.59 -11.23 -20.41
CA GLY A 13 -7.29 -11.17 -19.73
C GLY A 13 -6.91 -9.79 -19.20
N ILE A 14 -7.37 -8.72 -19.85
CA ILE A 14 -7.05 -7.33 -19.44
C ILE A 14 -7.98 -6.81 -18.33
N ILE A 15 -9.24 -7.29 -18.30
CA ILE A 15 -10.24 -6.89 -17.31
C ILE A 15 -9.75 -7.15 -15.87
N PRO A 16 -9.22 -8.35 -15.51
CA PRO A 16 -8.73 -8.58 -14.15
C PRO A 16 -7.52 -7.71 -13.81
N ILE A 17 -6.65 -7.38 -14.78
CA ILE A 17 -5.48 -6.51 -14.55
C ILE A 17 -5.93 -5.09 -14.21
N ILE A 18 -6.90 -4.56 -14.95
CA ILE A 18 -7.48 -3.24 -14.69
C ILE A 18 -8.20 -3.23 -13.33
N LEU A 19 -8.94 -4.30 -13.01
CA LEU A 19 -9.66 -4.45 -11.75
C LEU A 19 -8.70 -4.49 -10.55
N VAL A 20 -7.61 -5.26 -10.64
CA VAL A 20 -6.54 -5.28 -9.62
C VAL A 20 -5.87 -3.91 -9.51
N GLY A 21 -5.57 -3.24 -10.63
CA GLY A 21 -5.04 -1.88 -10.62
C GLY A 21 -5.96 -0.88 -9.93
N LEU A 22 -7.28 -0.98 -10.15
CA LEU A 22 -8.29 -0.13 -9.51
C LEU A 22 -8.40 -0.41 -8.02
N ILE A 23 -8.32 -1.68 -7.59
CA ILE A 23 -8.27 -2.05 -6.16
C ILE A 23 -7.04 -1.42 -5.50
N ILE A 24 -5.85 -1.58 -6.09
CA ILE A 24 -4.60 -1.00 -5.57
C ILE A 24 -4.72 0.52 -5.49
N TYR A 25 -5.22 1.17 -6.54
CA TYR A 25 -5.44 2.60 -6.57
C TYR A 25 -6.41 3.07 -5.48
N ALA A 26 -7.51 2.34 -5.25
CA ALA A 26 -8.47 2.63 -4.20
C ALA A 26 -7.84 2.51 -2.80
N VAL A 27 -7.04 1.46 -2.56
CA VAL A 27 -6.30 1.27 -1.30
C VAL A 27 -5.30 2.42 -1.06
N VAL A 28 -4.53 2.80 -2.09
CA VAL A 28 -3.58 3.92 -2.00
C VAL A 28 -4.30 5.25 -1.77
N LYS A 29 -5.42 5.49 -2.45
CA LYS A 29 -6.21 6.71 -2.28
C LYS A 29 -6.91 6.78 -0.92
N LEU A 30 -7.36 5.66 -0.37
CA LEU A 30 -7.88 5.56 1.00
C LEU A 30 -6.75 5.77 2.03
N ALA A 31 -5.57 5.22 1.78
CA ALA A 31 -4.38 5.45 2.61
C ALA A 31 -3.92 6.93 2.57
N GLN A 32 -3.99 7.58 1.40
CA GLN A 32 -3.68 9.01 1.26
C GLN A 32 -4.80 9.93 1.77
N GLY A 33 -6.06 9.50 1.72
CA GLY A 33 -7.24 10.26 2.13
C GLY A 33 -7.33 10.51 3.65
N ASN A 34 -6.52 9.82 4.45
CA ASN A 34 -6.48 10.01 5.90
C ASN A 34 -5.61 11.18 6.37
N ASN A 35 -4.91 11.88 5.47
CA ASN A 35 -4.10 13.04 5.83
C ASN A 35 -4.90 14.36 5.92
N GLY A 36 -6.22 14.30 5.71
CA GLY A 36 -7.12 15.42 5.82
C GLY A 36 -7.93 15.38 7.12
N ASN A 37 -7.38 15.99 8.18
CA ASN A 37 -8.15 16.57 9.28
C ASN A 37 -8.89 15.56 10.20
N ASN A 38 -8.33 15.25 11.39
CA ASN A 38 -9.05 15.33 12.69
C ASN A 38 -8.27 14.73 13.88
N ASN A 39 -8.08 15.59 14.89
CA ASN A 39 -8.08 15.28 16.34
C ASN A 39 -7.00 14.33 16.91
N THR A 40 -5.92 14.92 17.42
CA THR A 40 -5.31 14.81 18.78
C THR A 40 -5.12 13.44 19.47
N ARG A 41 -5.47 12.32 18.84
CA ARG A 41 -5.20 10.93 19.27
C ARG A 41 -4.41 10.14 18.22
N ASN A 42 -4.21 10.69 17.03
CA ASN A 42 -3.60 9.98 15.91
C ASN A 42 -2.07 10.07 15.82
N GLY A 43 -1.41 10.94 16.60
CA GLY A 43 0.05 11.11 16.50
C GLY A 43 0.86 9.84 16.79
N ARG A 44 0.31 8.90 17.58
CA ARG A 44 0.94 7.59 17.83
C ARG A 44 0.77 6.62 16.66
N ASN A 45 -0.35 6.68 15.94
CA ASN A 45 -0.56 5.91 14.72
C ASN A 45 0.25 6.49 13.56
N ASP A 46 0.33 7.81 13.43
CA ASP A 46 1.15 8.49 12.42
C ASP A 46 2.63 8.15 12.63
N ALA A 47 3.11 8.15 13.88
CA ALA A 47 4.49 7.77 14.19
C ALA A 47 4.80 6.31 13.86
N LEU A 48 3.85 5.38 14.09
CA LEU A 48 4.00 3.98 13.71
C LEU A 48 3.95 3.79 12.20
N ASP A 49 3.07 4.49 11.49
CA ASP A 49 2.97 4.45 10.03
C ASP A 49 4.24 4.97 9.36
N ILE A 50 4.77 6.11 9.81
CA ILE A 50 6.05 6.66 9.35
C ILE A 50 7.19 5.67 9.60
N LEU A 51 7.20 5.01 10.77
CA LEU A 51 8.22 4.01 11.10
C LEU A 51 8.13 2.79 10.17
N SER A 52 6.92 2.28 9.89
CA SER A 52 6.73 1.17 8.94
C SER A 52 7.07 1.57 7.50
N GLN A 53 6.78 2.80 7.09
CA GLN A 53 7.14 3.30 5.78
C GLN A 53 8.66 3.30 5.60
N ARG A 54 9.42 3.80 6.58
CA ARG A 54 10.90 3.80 6.53
C ARG A 54 11.50 2.39 6.52
N PHE A 55 10.88 1.45 7.22
CA PHE A 55 11.28 0.04 7.17
C PHE A 55 11.00 -0.59 5.80
N ALA A 56 9.83 -0.33 5.22
CA ALA A 56 9.49 -0.79 3.88
C ALA A 56 10.36 -0.14 2.79
N SER A 57 10.80 1.11 2.99
CA SER A 57 11.79 1.79 2.14
C SER A 57 13.21 1.26 2.33
N GLY A 58 13.48 0.43 3.35
CA GLY A 58 14.82 -0.07 3.67
C GLY A 58 15.76 0.97 4.29
N GLU A 59 15.24 2.12 4.72
CA GLU A 59 16.02 3.21 5.35
C GLU A 59 16.45 2.88 6.78
N ILE A 60 15.76 1.93 7.42
CA ILE A 60 16.07 1.46 8.77
C ILE A 60 16.12 -0.06 8.80
N THR A 61 16.95 -0.59 9.69
CA THR A 61 17.10 -2.03 9.88
C THR A 61 15.96 -2.60 10.74
N GLU A 62 15.74 -3.93 10.67
CA GLU A 62 14.70 -4.61 11.46
C GLU A 62 14.89 -4.41 12.98
N GLU A 63 16.14 -4.40 13.44
CA GLU A 63 16.53 -4.11 14.82
C GLU A 63 16.04 -2.72 15.27
N GLU A 64 16.32 -1.70 14.47
CA GLU A 64 15.89 -0.32 14.75
C GLU A 64 14.36 -0.16 14.69
N TYR A 65 13.70 -0.84 13.75
CA TYR A 65 12.24 -0.87 13.66
C TYR A 65 11.62 -1.45 14.93
N LYS A 66 12.13 -2.60 15.41
CA LYS A 66 11.61 -3.25 16.63
C LYS A 66 11.85 -2.41 17.88
N GLN A 67 13.00 -1.77 18.03
CA GLN A 67 13.28 -0.90 19.17
C GLN A 67 12.34 0.30 19.21
N LYS A 68 12.22 1.04 18.10
CA LYS A 68 11.36 2.23 18.02
C LYS A 68 9.88 1.88 18.14
N LYS A 69 9.44 0.73 17.61
CA LYS A 69 8.07 0.25 17.74
C LYS A 69 7.69 -0.06 19.19
N LYS A 70 8.62 -0.58 20.00
CA LYS A 70 8.37 -0.80 21.44
C LYS A 70 8.19 0.52 22.18
N VAL A 71 9.11 1.48 21.95
CA VAL A 71 9.06 2.82 22.57
C VAL A 71 7.76 3.58 22.24
N LEU A 72 7.20 3.40 21.04
CA LEU A 72 5.95 4.05 20.65
C LEU A 72 4.69 3.35 21.19
N ARG A 73 4.80 2.10 21.62
CA ARG A 73 3.69 1.28 22.12
C ARG A 73 3.52 1.37 23.64
N ASP A 74 4.61 1.62 24.37
CA ASP A 74 4.60 2.11 25.76
C ASP A 74 4.19 3.60 25.80
#